data_AF-A0A0P9SLX1-F1
#
_entry.id   AF-A0A0P9SLX1-F1
#
_cell.length_a   1.000
_cell.length_b   1.000
_cell.length_c   1.000
_cell.angle_alpha   90.00
_cell.angle_beta   90.00
_cell.angle_gamma   90.00
#
_symmetry.space_group_name_H-M   'P 1'
#
loop_
_entity.id
_entity.type
_entity.pdbx_description
1 polymer ?
#
loop_
_entity_poly.entity_id
_entity_poly.type
_entity_poly.pdbx_seq_one_letter_code
_entity_poly.pdbx_strand_id
1 'polypeptide(L)'
;MLENGFSTGYAATSYGKGLTPDTFMDFKKQRYRWAYGAMQIIKRHSGSLIAGNCASLNAMQRYHFVAGWMPWMAEGMNYLLTLAALAWSMAMFLKPETFGPLPWIFSTPLILMFALRSLKIVVLYRQVVSTNIKEALAAILAGMALYPTLGRAVLAGLVTSGMPFFRTPKHSSANRIGQTLLDIREELSTLAISWIMIVLLFTNKGYIDTNSGFWIAMLFAQSLPYLAAVVMAILSALANRPSRSTT
;
A
#
# COMPACT_ATOMS: atom_id res chain seq x y z
N MET A 1 -8.43 -28.31 -4.47
CA MET A 1 -7.52 -29.16 -3.66
C MET A 1 -7.96 -29.18 -2.21
N LEU A 2 -7.87 -28.08 -1.46
CA LEU A 2 -8.37 -28.06 -0.07
C LEU A 2 -9.87 -28.41 0.02
N GLU A 3 -10.70 -27.89 -0.88
CA GLU A 3 -12.12 -28.26 -1.02
C GLU A 3 -12.35 -29.75 -1.39
N ASN A 4 -11.30 -30.48 -1.76
CA ASN A 4 -11.36 -31.92 -2.06
C ASN A 4 -10.68 -32.76 -0.96
N GLY A 5 -10.46 -32.20 0.24
CA GLY A 5 -9.92 -32.93 1.39
C GLY A 5 -8.40 -33.09 1.44
N PHE A 6 -7.65 -32.47 0.52
CA PHE A 6 -6.19 -32.51 0.56
C PHE A 6 -5.64 -31.60 1.68
N SER A 7 -4.52 -31.99 2.29
CA SER A 7 -3.78 -31.20 3.27
C SER A 7 -2.56 -30.50 2.65
N THR A 8 -2.15 -29.39 3.26
CA THR A 8 -0.95 -28.63 2.85
C THR A 8 0.16 -28.76 3.90
N GLY A 9 1.40 -28.97 3.45
CA GLY A 9 2.60 -28.91 4.29
C GLY A 9 3.54 -27.79 3.82
N TYR A 10 4.27 -27.18 4.76
CA TYR A 10 5.28 -26.17 4.47
C TYR A 10 6.64 -26.61 5.04
N ALA A 11 7.65 -26.68 4.20
CA ALA A 11 9.05 -26.85 4.60
C ALA A 11 9.78 -25.52 4.45
N ALA A 12 10.42 -25.05 5.52
CA ALA A 12 11.14 -23.76 5.53
C ALA A 12 12.50 -23.82 4.79
N THR A 13 12.82 -24.93 4.13
CA THR A 13 14.05 -25.12 3.37
C THR A 13 13.91 -24.56 1.95
N SER A 14 14.82 -23.67 1.55
CA SER A 14 14.83 -23.16 0.18
C SER A 14 15.50 -24.16 -0.77
N TYR A 15 14.76 -24.63 -1.76
CA TYR A 15 15.27 -25.50 -2.83
C TYR A 15 15.64 -24.75 -4.12
N GLY A 16 15.55 -23.41 -4.13
CA GLY A 16 15.81 -22.61 -5.33
C GLY A 16 16.25 -21.19 -5.04
N LYS A 17 16.71 -20.49 -6.08
CA LYS A 17 17.09 -19.06 -6.02
C LYS A 17 16.29 -18.30 -7.06
N GLY A 18 15.41 -17.41 -6.58
CA GLY A 18 14.57 -16.57 -7.44
C GLY A 18 15.19 -15.21 -7.73
N LEU A 19 14.72 -14.57 -8.80
CA LEU A 19 15.03 -13.17 -9.10
C LEU A 19 13.91 -12.26 -8.56
N THR A 20 14.30 -11.17 -7.91
CA THR A 20 13.39 -10.09 -7.51
C THR A 20 13.18 -9.10 -8.67
N PRO A 21 12.08 -8.35 -8.69
CA PRO A 21 11.89 -7.28 -9.66
C PRO A 21 13.08 -6.31 -9.68
N ASP A 22 13.49 -5.90 -10.88
CA ASP A 22 14.63 -5.02 -11.04
C ASP A 22 14.27 -3.58 -10.69
N THR A 23 13.21 -3.03 -11.29
CA THR A 23 12.81 -1.65 -11.01
C THR A 23 11.71 -1.56 -9.96
N PHE A 24 11.56 -0.38 -9.37
CA PHE A 24 10.41 -0.09 -8.51
C PHE A 24 9.08 -0.22 -9.27
N MET A 25 9.03 0.10 -10.56
CA MET A 25 7.82 -0.09 -11.38
C MET A 25 7.46 -1.57 -11.56
N ASP A 26 8.45 -2.43 -11.73
CA ASP A 26 8.24 -3.87 -11.82
C ASP A 26 7.78 -4.45 -10.49
N PHE A 27 8.30 -3.91 -9.39
CA PHE A 27 7.86 -4.27 -8.05
C PHE A 27 6.40 -3.87 -7.80
N LYS A 28 6.01 -2.64 -8.15
CA LYS A 28 4.60 -2.18 -8.12
C LYS A 28 3.71 -3.10 -8.95
N LYS A 29 4.06 -3.34 -10.22
CA LYS A 29 3.27 -4.20 -11.12
C LYS A 29 3.08 -5.61 -10.57
N GLN A 30 4.14 -6.21 -10.02
CA GLN A 30 4.06 -7.54 -9.41
C GLN A 30 3.08 -7.55 -8.24
N ARG A 31 3.23 -6.62 -7.30
CA ARG A 31 2.42 -6.56 -6.08
C ARG A 31 0.98 -6.14 -6.34
N TYR A 32 0.77 -5.29 -7.34
CA TYR A 32 -0.56 -4.96 -7.87
C TYR A 32 -1.29 -6.23 -8.31
N ARG A 33 -0.65 -7.09 -9.11
CA ARG A 33 -1.25 -8.35 -9.58
C ARG A 33 -1.62 -9.29 -8.44
N TRP A 34 -0.81 -9.35 -7.38
CA TRP A 34 -1.09 -10.19 -6.22
C TRP A 34 -2.34 -9.74 -5.48
N ALA A 35 -2.40 -8.45 -5.13
CA ALA A 35 -3.55 -7.88 -4.43
C ALA A 35 -4.83 -7.94 -5.28
N TYR A 36 -4.74 -7.61 -6.58
CA TYR A 36 -5.86 -7.73 -7.52
C TYR A 36 -6.36 -9.18 -7.61
N GLY A 37 -5.46 -10.14 -7.83
CA GLY A 37 -5.80 -11.56 -7.96
C GLY A 37 -6.46 -12.11 -6.70
N ALA A 38 -6.02 -11.67 -5.53
CA ALA A 38 -6.65 -12.07 -4.27
C ALA A 38 -8.10 -11.60 -4.17
N MET A 39 -8.41 -10.37 -4.58
CA MET A 39 -9.79 -9.89 -4.60
C MET A 39 -10.64 -10.70 -5.60
N GLN A 40 -10.08 -11.09 -6.75
CA GLN A 40 -10.75 -11.97 -7.70
C GLN A 40 -11.05 -13.35 -7.09
N ILE A 41 -10.11 -13.92 -6.34
CA ILE A 41 -10.30 -15.21 -5.65
C ILE A 41 -11.41 -15.08 -4.60
N ILE A 42 -11.39 -14.04 -3.76
CA ILE A 42 -12.44 -13.79 -2.78
C ILE A 42 -13.81 -13.67 -3.45
N LYS A 43 -13.92 -12.89 -4.53
CA LYS A 43 -15.18 -12.74 -5.29
C LYS A 43 -15.68 -14.08 -5.81
N ARG A 44 -14.82 -14.82 -6.51
CA ARG A 44 -15.17 -16.08 -7.16
C ARG A 44 -15.52 -17.19 -6.16
N HIS A 45 -14.88 -17.18 -4.99
CA HIS A 45 -15.06 -18.20 -3.96
C HIS A 45 -15.81 -17.67 -2.72
N SER A 46 -16.52 -16.54 -2.83
CA SER A 46 -17.22 -15.91 -1.70
C SER A 46 -18.25 -16.83 -1.04
N GLY A 47 -18.95 -17.65 -1.83
CA GLY A 47 -19.88 -18.66 -1.31
C GLY A 47 -19.20 -19.73 -0.42
N SER A 48 -17.98 -20.12 -0.76
CA SER A 48 -17.20 -21.13 -0.03
C SER A 48 -16.47 -20.52 1.17
N LEU A 49 -15.80 -19.37 0.95
CA LEU A 49 -14.94 -18.73 1.93
C LEU A 49 -15.69 -17.88 2.97
N ILE A 50 -16.77 -17.19 2.57
CA ILE A 50 -17.50 -16.24 3.43
C ILE A 50 -18.85 -16.82 3.84
N ALA A 51 -19.70 -17.19 2.89
CA ALA A 51 -21.03 -17.72 3.20
C ALA A 51 -20.97 -19.13 3.82
N GLY A 52 -19.87 -19.85 3.61
CA GLY A 52 -19.63 -21.14 4.21
C GLY A 52 -20.47 -22.28 3.62
N ASN A 53 -21.02 -22.08 2.42
CA ASN A 53 -21.90 -23.01 1.72
C ASN A 53 -21.18 -24.29 1.27
N CYS A 54 -19.84 -24.34 1.38
CA CYS A 54 -19.03 -25.50 1.02
C CYS A 54 -18.59 -26.26 2.28
N ALA A 55 -19.19 -27.42 2.54
CA ALA A 55 -18.88 -28.24 3.72
C ALA A 55 -17.44 -28.78 3.76
N SER A 56 -16.70 -28.73 2.65
CA SER A 56 -15.37 -29.32 2.54
C SER A 56 -14.23 -28.46 3.08
N LEU A 57 -14.43 -27.14 3.26
CA LEU A 57 -13.48 -26.28 3.96
C LEU A 57 -13.86 -26.15 5.42
N ASN A 58 -12.93 -26.49 6.32
CA ASN A 58 -13.12 -26.27 7.74
C ASN A 58 -13.01 -24.76 8.09
N ALA A 59 -13.55 -24.37 9.25
CA ALA A 59 -13.59 -22.97 9.68
C ALA A 59 -12.19 -22.32 9.75
N MET A 60 -11.17 -23.07 10.18
CA MET A 60 -9.79 -22.58 10.29
C MET A 60 -9.16 -22.32 8.92
N GLN A 61 -9.42 -23.17 7.92
CA GLN A 61 -8.96 -22.99 6.55
C GLN A 61 -9.56 -21.72 5.95
N ARG A 62 -10.87 -21.52 6.13
CA ARG A 62 -11.56 -20.28 5.70
C ARG A 62 -10.95 -19.04 6.36
N TYR A 63 -10.73 -19.11 7.68
CA TYR A 63 -10.07 -18.04 8.42
C TYR A 63 -8.69 -17.72 7.86
N HIS A 64 -7.83 -18.72 7.63
CA HIS A 64 -6.48 -18.49 7.10
C HIS A 64 -6.47 -17.85 5.70
N PHE A 65 -7.43 -18.21 4.83
CA PHE A 65 -7.56 -17.55 3.53
C PHE A 65 -7.95 -16.07 3.68
N VAL A 66 -9.01 -15.78 4.44
CA VAL A 66 -9.52 -14.41 4.60
C VAL A 66 -8.50 -13.55 5.36
N ALA A 67 -7.97 -14.04 6.48
CA ALA A 67 -7.00 -13.33 7.30
C ALA A 67 -5.69 -13.09 6.54
N GLY A 68 -5.28 -14.01 5.65
CA GLY A 68 -4.08 -13.86 4.81
C GLY A 68 -4.16 -12.69 3.84
N TRP A 69 -5.36 -12.30 3.41
CA TRP A 69 -5.58 -11.19 2.47
C TRP A 69 -6.10 -9.90 3.12
N MET A 70 -6.52 -9.98 4.38
CA MET A 70 -6.99 -8.81 5.15
C MET A 70 -6.01 -7.63 5.14
N PRO A 71 -4.67 -7.82 5.21
CA PRO A 71 -3.73 -6.70 5.08
C PRO A 71 -3.87 -5.93 3.77
N TRP A 72 -4.16 -6.59 2.64
CA TRP A 72 -4.40 -5.91 1.36
C TRP A 72 -5.72 -5.15 1.37
N MET A 73 -6.79 -5.74 1.90
CA MET A 73 -8.07 -5.03 2.04
C MET A 73 -7.95 -3.77 2.89
N ALA A 74 -7.14 -3.82 3.96
CA ALA A 74 -6.82 -2.66 4.77
C ALA A 74 -6.13 -1.55 3.95
N GLU A 75 -5.28 -1.86 2.97
CA GLU A 75 -4.73 -0.85 2.05
C GLU A 75 -5.81 -0.22 1.17
N GLY A 76 -6.78 -1.02 0.70
CA GLY A 76 -7.92 -0.51 -0.06
C GLY A 76 -8.72 0.52 0.75
N MET A 77 -9.00 0.22 2.01
CA MET A 77 -9.68 1.14 2.92
C MET A 77 -8.84 2.39 3.21
N ASN A 78 -7.55 2.25 3.51
CA ASN A 78 -6.67 3.40 3.76
C ASN A 78 -6.57 4.32 2.53
N TYR A 79 -6.57 3.75 1.32
CA TYR A 79 -6.57 4.52 0.09
C TYR A 79 -7.86 5.35 -0.05
N LEU A 80 -9.04 4.76 0.21
CA LEU A 80 -10.31 5.49 0.23
C LEU A 80 -10.35 6.57 1.31
N LEU A 81 -9.88 6.27 2.52
CA LEU A 81 -9.80 7.24 3.62
C LEU A 81 -8.88 8.40 3.29
N THR A 82 -7.79 8.17 2.57
CA THR A 82 -6.90 9.24 2.09
C THR A 82 -7.64 10.15 1.10
N LEU A 83 -8.35 9.57 0.12
CA LEU A 83 -9.14 10.35 -0.83
C LEU A 83 -10.24 11.16 -0.12
N ALA A 84 -10.93 10.56 0.84
CA ALA A 84 -11.96 11.21 1.64
C ALA A 84 -11.38 12.35 2.50
N ALA A 85 -10.22 12.15 3.13
CA ALA A 85 -9.55 13.16 3.93
C ALA A 85 -9.09 14.35 3.07
N LEU A 86 -8.60 14.10 1.86
CA LEU A 86 -8.25 15.18 0.91
C LEU A 86 -9.49 15.93 0.42
N ALA A 87 -10.57 15.23 0.10
CA ALA A 87 -11.83 15.85 -0.29
C ALA A 87 -12.42 16.70 0.85
N TRP A 88 -12.36 16.21 2.09
CA TRP A 88 -12.80 16.96 3.27
C TRP A 88 -11.93 18.19 3.53
N SER A 89 -10.60 18.05 3.41
CA SER A 89 -9.66 19.18 3.54
C SER A 89 -9.92 20.24 2.48
N MET A 90 -10.23 19.83 1.25
CA MET A 90 -10.64 20.75 0.19
C MET A 90 -11.97 21.45 0.53
N ALA A 91 -12.94 20.75 1.11
CA ALA A 91 -14.20 21.34 1.54
C ALA A 91 -14.01 22.39 2.65
N MET A 92 -13.12 22.12 3.62
CA MET A 92 -12.73 23.08 4.66
C MET A 92 -12.09 24.36 4.08
N PHE A 93 -11.35 24.22 2.98
CA PHE A 93 -10.77 25.36 2.28
C PHE A 93 -11.81 26.14 1.46
N LEU A 94 -12.67 25.44 0.72
CA LEU A 94 -13.67 26.07 -0.15
C LEU A 94 -14.86 26.69 0.60
N LYS A 95 -15.25 26.11 1.73
CA LYS A 95 -16.40 26.54 2.55
C LYS A 95 -16.05 26.51 4.04
N PRO A 96 -15.16 27.41 4.49
CA PRO A 96 -14.65 27.41 5.86
C PRO A 96 -15.74 27.66 6.92
N GLU A 97 -16.80 28.38 6.57
CA GLU A 97 -17.94 28.66 7.47
C GLU A 97 -18.79 27.40 7.77
N THR A 98 -18.72 26.37 6.92
CA THR A 98 -19.52 25.15 7.05
C THR A 98 -18.69 23.96 7.52
N PHE A 99 -17.44 23.85 7.07
CA PHE A 99 -16.60 22.67 7.30
C PHE A 99 -15.35 23.03 8.09
N GLY A 100 -15.18 22.36 9.23
CA GLY A 100 -13.96 22.39 10.02
C GLY A 100 -13.26 21.03 10.10
N PRO A 101 -12.13 20.97 10.82
CA PRO A 101 -11.47 19.71 11.14
C PRO A 101 -12.44 18.80 11.89
N LEU A 102 -12.43 17.49 11.58
CA LEU A 102 -13.18 16.53 12.39
C LEU A 102 -12.59 16.47 13.81
N PRO A 103 -13.41 16.13 14.82
CA PRO A 103 -12.92 15.94 16.18
C PRO A 103 -11.71 15.01 16.23
N TRP A 104 -10.70 15.37 17.03
CA TRP A 104 -9.40 14.68 17.09
C TRP A 104 -9.51 13.15 17.25
N ILE A 105 -10.55 12.68 17.93
CA ILE A 105 -10.86 11.26 18.15
C ILE A 105 -11.03 10.45 16.84
N PHE A 106 -11.40 11.09 15.72
CA PHE A 106 -11.48 10.41 14.42
C PHE A 106 -10.12 10.28 13.73
N SER A 107 -9.21 11.22 13.97
CA SER A 107 -7.85 11.20 13.43
C SER A 107 -6.92 10.29 14.23
N THR A 108 -7.12 10.19 15.55
CA THR A 108 -6.24 9.41 16.45
C THR A 108 -6.10 7.94 16.05
N PRO A 109 -7.16 7.18 15.73
CA PRO A 109 -7.01 5.77 15.34
C PRO A 109 -6.15 5.60 14.09
N LEU A 110 -6.26 6.50 13.11
CA LEU A 110 -5.49 6.43 11.87
C LEU A 110 -4.00 6.69 12.11
N ILE A 111 -3.69 7.70 12.93
CA ILE A 111 -2.31 8.01 13.36
C ILE A 111 -1.73 6.83 14.16
N LEU A 112 -2.50 6.31 15.13
CA LEU A 112 -2.06 5.22 15.99
C LEU A 112 -1.84 3.93 15.18
N MET A 113 -2.75 3.58 14.28
CA MET A 113 -2.60 2.42 13.39
C MET A 113 -1.35 2.55 12.52
N PHE A 114 -1.08 3.75 11.98
CA PHE A 114 0.12 4.00 11.20
C PHE A 114 1.40 3.82 12.05
N ALA A 115 1.45 4.40 13.25
CA ALA A 115 2.59 4.33 14.15
C ALA A 115 2.85 2.89 14.62
N LEU A 116 1.83 2.19 15.13
CA LEU A 116 1.92 0.81 15.61
C LEU A 116 2.31 -0.15 14.49
N ARG A 117 1.77 0.04 13.28
CA ARG A 117 2.14 -0.75 12.10
C ARG A 117 3.62 -0.56 11.75
N SER A 118 4.08 0.68 11.72
CA SER A 118 5.48 1.00 11.41
C SER A 118 6.42 0.38 12.44
N LEU A 119 6.10 0.55 13.74
CA LEU A 119 6.85 -0.06 14.85
C LEU A 119 6.88 -1.59 14.75
N LYS A 120 5.73 -2.22 14.51
CA LYS A 120 5.64 -3.68 14.34
C LYS A 120 6.57 -4.17 13.24
N ILE A 121 6.62 -3.49 12.09
CA ILE A 121 7.50 -3.89 10.98
C ILE A 121 8.98 -3.73 11.36
N VAL A 122 9.37 -2.62 12.01
CA VAL A 122 10.76 -2.44 12.51
C VAL A 122 11.16 -3.60 13.40
N VAL A 123 10.32 -3.90 14.40
CA VAL A 123 10.59 -4.93 15.42
C VAL A 123 10.71 -6.31 14.78
N LEU A 124 9.73 -6.69 13.95
CA LEU A 124 9.72 -8.00 13.29
C LEU A 124 10.90 -8.16 12.33
N TYR A 125 11.25 -7.13 11.56
CA TYR A 125 12.39 -7.20 10.66
C TYR A 125 13.70 -7.39 11.43
N ARG A 126 13.86 -6.67 12.55
CA ARG A 126 15.04 -6.79 13.41
C ARG A 126 15.19 -8.14 14.09
N GLN A 127 14.07 -8.78 14.40
CA GLN A 127 14.07 -10.07 15.09
C GLN A 127 14.18 -11.27 14.14
N VAL A 128 13.59 -11.18 12.94
CA VAL A 128 13.39 -12.34 12.06
C VAL A 128 14.25 -12.29 10.78
N VAL A 129 14.67 -11.09 10.35
CA VAL A 129 15.37 -10.93 9.06
C VAL A 129 16.82 -10.48 9.22
N SER A 130 17.07 -9.35 9.90
CA SER A 130 18.41 -8.79 10.07
C SER A 130 18.48 -7.85 11.26
N THR A 131 19.56 -7.91 12.05
CA THR A 131 19.74 -7.05 13.23
C THR A 131 19.99 -5.58 12.88
N ASN A 132 20.29 -5.27 11.61
CA ASN A 132 20.63 -3.94 11.12
C ASN A 132 19.40 -3.03 10.96
N ILE A 133 19.38 -1.91 11.70
CA ILE A 133 18.29 -0.93 11.64
C ILE A 133 18.17 -0.27 10.26
N LYS A 134 19.27 -0.08 9.53
CA LYS A 134 19.24 0.54 8.20
C LYS A 134 18.47 -0.31 7.20
N GLU A 135 18.66 -1.63 7.27
CA GLU A 135 17.93 -2.58 6.43
C GLU A 135 16.46 -2.65 6.81
N ALA A 136 16.14 -2.58 8.11
CA ALA A 136 14.75 -2.50 8.57
C ALA A 136 14.05 -1.24 8.06
N LEU A 137 14.71 -0.08 8.13
CA LEU A 137 14.19 1.18 7.60
C LEU A 137 14.03 1.14 6.07
N ALA A 138 14.99 0.56 5.36
CA ALA A 138 14.89 0.37 3.91
C ALA A 138 13.72 -0.56 3.52
N ALA A 139 13.49 -1.63 4.30
CA ALA A 139 12.37 -2.54 4.10
C ALA A 139 11.02 -1.84 4.37
N ILE A 140 10.95 -0.98 5.38
CA ILE A 140 9.76 -0.16 5.66
C ILE A 140 9.51 0.83 4.53
N LEU A 141 10.54 1.54 4.06
CA LEU A 141 10.44 2.46 2.94
C LEU A 141 9.91 1.74 1.69
N ALA A 142 10.51 0.60 1.33
CA ALA A 142 10.07 -0.21 0.18
C ALA A 142 8.65 -0.78 0.36
N GLY A 143 8.27 -1.16 1.58
CA GLY A 143 6.94 -1.64 1.91
C GLY A 143 5.87 -0.56 1.83
N MET A 144 6.11 0.60 2.45
CA MET A 144 5.20 1.75 2.45
C MET A 144 4.98 2.31 1.05
N ALA A 145 6.03 2.34 0.23
CA ALA A 145 5.97 2.78 -1.16
C ALA A 145 4.94 2.02 -2.02
N LEU A 146 4.54 0.81 -1.60
CA LEU A 146 3.54 0.01 -2.30
C LEU A 146 2.10 0.26 -1.84
N TYR A 147 1.85 0.92 -0.70
CA TYR A 147 0.50 1.02 -0.16
C TYR A 147 -0.49 1.69 -1.14
N PRO A 148 -0.14 2.80 -1.84
CA PRO A 148 -1.04 3.38 -2.84
C PRO A 148 -1.36 2.40 -3.98
N THR A 149 -0.37 1.62 -4.40
CA THR A 149 -0.53 0.61 -5.46
C THR A 149 -1.41 -0.54 -5.03
N LEU A 150 -1.22 -1.04 -3.80
CA LEU A 150 -2.03 -2.12 -3.22
C LEU A 150 -3.48 -1.67 -3.01
N GLY A 151 -3.69 -0.45 -2.49
CA GLY A 151 -5.02 0.11 -2.31
C GLY A 151 -5.79 0.21 -3.62
N ARG A 152 -5.16 0.77 -4.67
CA ARG A 152 -5.73 0.77 -6.02
C ARG A 152 -6.03 -0.63 -6.57
N ALA A 153 -5.12 -1.58 -6.37
CA ALA A 153 -5.29 -2.95 -6.83
C ALA A 153 -6.49 -3.64 -6.18
N VAL A 154 -6.70 -3.38 -4.88
CA VAL A 154 -7.85 -3.89 -4.13
C VAL A 154 -9.15 -3.33 -4.68
N LEU A 155 -9.24 -1.99 -4.81
CA LEU A 155 -10.46 -1.36 -5.35
C LEU A 155 -10.76 -1.84 -6.77
N ALA A 156 -9.75 -1.87 -7.64
CA ALA A 156 -9.90 -2.38 -9.00
C ALA A 156 -10.30 -3.87 -9.01
N GLY A 157 -9.72 -4.68 -8.13
CA GLY A 157 -10.02 -6.10 -8.00
C GLY A 157 -11.42 -6.39 -7.46
N LEU A 158 -11.98 -5.49 -6.65
CA LEU A 158 -13.36 -5.61 -6.17
C LEU A 158 -14.36 -5.24 -7.27
N VAL A 159 -14.08 -4.18 -8.04
CA VAL A 159 -15.02 -3.66 -9.05
C VAL A 159 -14.96 -4.44 -10.37
N THR A 160 -13.77 -4.80 -10.84
CA THR A 160 -13.59 -5.44 -12.16
C THR A 160 -13.52 -6.97 -12.06
N SER A 161 -13.57 -7.68 -13.20
CA SER A 161 -13.58 -9.15 -13.25
C SER A 161 -12.46 -9.75 -14.11
N GLY A 162 -11.56 -8.92 -14.64
CA GLY A 162 -10.43 -9.38 -15.46
C GLY A 162 -9.49 -8.24 -15.80
N MET A 163 -8.20 -8.54 -15.80
CA MET A 163 -7.14 -7.62 -16.24
C MET A 163 -6.15 -8.40 -17.11
N PRO A 164 -5.66 -7.83 -18.23
CA PRO A 164 -4.59 -8.44 -19.00
C PRO A 164 -3.39 -8.74 -18.12
N PHE A 165 -2.80 -9.93 -18.26
CA PHE A 165 -1.62 -10.28 -17.49
C PHE A 165 -0.40 -9.53 -18.04
N PHE A 166 0.01 -8.47 -17.35
CA PHE A 166 1.25 -7.78 -17.65
C PHE A 166 2.44 -8.60 -17.15
N ARG A 167 3.31 -9.03 -18.08
CA ARG A 167 4.58 -9.67 -17.73
C ARG A 167 5.45 -8.65 -17.00
N THR A 168 6.00 -9.05 -15.87
CA THR A 168 7.06 -8.29 -15.20
C THR A 168 8.36 -8.56 -15.96
N PRO A 169 8.96 -7.56 -16.62
CA PRO A 169 10.28 -7.71 -17.24
C PRO A 169 11.32 -8.17 -16.24
N LYS A 170 12.30 -8.91 -16.72
CA LYS A 170 13.52 -9.29 -15.99
C LYS A 170 14.68 -8.71 -16.78
N HIS A 171 15.66 -8.10 -16.11
CA HIS A 171 16.77 -7.36 -16.72
C HIS A 171 16.36 -6.08 -17.45
N SER A 172 15.45 -5.29 -16.86
CA SER A 172 15.14 -3.96 -17.40
C SER A 172 16.29 -2.97 -17.11
N SER A 173 16.65 -2.16 -18.11
CA SER A 173 17.53 -1.01 -17.90
C SER A 173 16.89 0.01 -16.96
N ALA A 174 17.71 0.83 -16.30
CA ALA A 174 17.21 1.92 -15.48
C ALA A 174 16.38 2.90 -16.34
N ASN A 175 15.16 3.20 -15.90
CA ASN A 175 14.33 4.21 -16.56
C ASN A 175 14.97 5.59 -16.37
N ARG A 176 14.92 6.42 -17.43
CA ARG A 176 15.29 7.83 -17.32
C ARG A 176 14.42 8.51 -16.25
N ILE A 177 15.00 9.44 -15.49
CA ILE A 177 14.31 10.14 -14.39
C ILE A 177 12.97 10.77 -14.86
N GLY A 178 12.95 11.38 -16.06
CA GLY A 178 11.73 11.95 -16.65
C GLY A 178 10.61 10.92 -16.87
N GLN A 179 10.94 9.72 -17.38
CA GLN A 179 9.97 8.65 -17.55
C GLN A 179 9.47 8.13 -16.19
N THR A 180 10.38 8.06 -15.22
CA THR A 180 10.05 7.64 -13.85
C THR A 180 9.04 8.57 -13.19
N LEU A 181 9.16 9.89 -13.39
CA LEU A 181 8.20 10.88 -12.88
C LEU A 181 6.80 10.72 -13.50
N LEU A 182 6.72 10.40 -14.79
CA LEU A 182 5.45 10.10 -15.45
C LEU A 182 4.82 8.82 -14.88
N ASP A 183 5.63 7.79 -14.63
CA ASP A 183 5.17 6.50 -14.11
C ASP A 183 4.62 6.59 -12.65
N ILE A 184 4.98 7.64 -11.91
CA ILE A 184 4.50 7.91 -10.54
C ILE A 184 3.64 9.17 -10.42
N ARG A 185 3.13 9.70 -11.54
CA ARG A 185 2.38 10.97 -11.57
C ARG A 185 1.26 11.01 -10.54
N GLU A 186 0.51 9.93 -10.39
CA GLU A 186 -0.61 9.86 -9.44
C GLU A 186 -0.13 9.98 -7.98
N GLU A 187 0.94 9.26 -7.62
CA GLU A 187 1.49 9.34 -6.26
C GLU A 187 2.09 10.72 -5.99
N LEU A 188 2.79 11.30 -6.96
CA LEU A 188 3.35 12.64 -6.87
C LEU A 188 2.26 13.71 -6.74
N SER A 189 1.18 13.61 -7.53
CA SER A 189 0.06 14.55 -7.48
C SER A 189 -0.67 14.46 -6.13
N THR A 190 -0.90 13.25 -5.63
CA THR A 190 -1.53 13.04 -4.33
C THR A 190 -0.67 13.61 -3.20
N LEU A 191 0.65 13.35 -3.22
CA LEU A 191 1.59 13.92 -2.26
C LEU A 191 1.57 15.45 -2.27
N ALA A 192 1.61 16.06 -3.47
CA ALA A 192 1.59 17.50 -3.63
C ALA A 192 0.29 18.11 -3.09
N ILE A 193 -0.86 17.52 -3.43
CA ILE A 193 -2.17 17.97 -2.92
C ILE A 193 -2.22 17.86 -1.40
N SER A 194 -1.78 16.73 -0.81
CA SER A 194 -1.73 16.56 0.64
C SER A 194 -0.91 17.64 1.32
N TRP A 195 0.28 17.94 0.79
CA TRP A 195 1.17 18.94 1.38
C TRP A 195 0.67 20.37 1.19
N ILE A 196 0.06 20.69 0.05
CA ILE A 196 -0.61 21.98 -0.16
C ILE A 196 -1.73 22.14 0.86
N MET A 197 -2.57 21.11 1.07
CA MET A 197 -3.64 21.16 2.08
C MET A 197 -3.08 21.35 3.49
N ILE A 198 -1.99 20.65 3.86
CA ILE A 198 -1.32 20.84 5.15
C ILE A 198 -0.84 22.30 5.32
N VAL A 199 -0.18 22.87 4.32
CA VAL A 199 0.30 24.26 4.37
C VAL A 199 -0.87 25.24 4.49
N LEU A 200 -1.95 25.05 3.72
CA LEU A 200 -3.15 25.91 3.79
C LEU A 200 -3.83 25.86 5.15
N LEU A 201 -3.84 24.70 5.81
CA LEU A 201 -4.39 24.56 7.15
C LEU A 201 -3.54 25.28 8.21
N PHE A 202 -2.21 25.29 8.04
CA PHE A 202 -1.31 26.04 8.94
C PHE A 202 -1.41 27.56 8.78
N THR A 203 -1.62 28.06 7.55
CA THR A 203 -1.68 29.51 7.30
C THR A 203 -3.01 30.11 7.73
N ASN A 204 -4.06 29.31 7.81
CA ASN A 204 -5.38 29.77 8.21
C ASN A 204 -5.54 29.76 9.74
N LYS A 205 -5.24 30.90 10.36
CA LYS A 205 -5.26 31.12 11.82
C LYS A 205 -6.59 30.78 12.50
N GLY A 206 -7.70 30.74 11.76
CA GLY A 206 -9.02 30.37 12.28
C GLY A 206 -9.13 28.90 12.71
N TYR A 207 -8.20 28.04 12.28
CA TYR A 207 -8.23 26.61 12.56
C TYR A 207 -7.23 26.15 13.60
N ILE A 208 -6.47 27.00 14.29
CA ILE A 208 -5.45 26.52 15.23
C ILE A 208 -6.11 26.07 16.54
N ASP A 209 -6.55 24.81 16.58
CA ASP A 209 -7.12 24.11 17.72
C ASP A 209 -6.56 22.67 17.80
N THR A 210 -6.94 21.92 18.83
CA THR A 210 -6.49 20.53 18.97
C THR A 210 -6.94 19.65 17.79
N ASN A 211 -8.13 19.90 17.24
CA ASN A 211 -8.68 19.09 16.16
C ASN A 211 -7.89 19.25 14.87
N SER A 212 -7.51 20.47 14.50
CA SER A 212 -6.68 20.71 13.31
C SER A 212 -5.28 20.13 13.45
N GLY A 213 -4.69 20.19 14.64
CA GLY A 213 -3.38 19.58 14.90
C GLY A 213 -3.40 18.07 14.60
N PHE A 214 -4.44 17.37 15.08
CA PHE A 214 -4.63 15.95 14.79
C PHE A 214 -4.99 15.68 13.33
N TRP A 215 -5.78 16.55 12.70
CA TRP A 215 -6.11 16.45 11.28
C TRP A 215 -4.86 16.58 10.40
N ILE A 216 -4.02 17.57 10.66
CA ILE A 216 -2.74 17.80 9.97
C ILE A 216 -1.80 16.61 10.20
N ALA A 217 -1.68 16.12 11.44
CA ALA A 217 -0.84 14.97 11.75
C ALA A 217 -1.32 13.71 10.99
N MET A 218 -2.63 13.51 10.87
CA MET A 218 -3.22 12.43 10.09
C MET A 218 -2.95 12.58 8.59
N LEU A 219 -3.17 13.77 8.01
CA LEU A 219 -2.85 14.06 6.60
C LEU A 219 -1.37 13.82 6.31
N PHE A 220 -0.49 14.24 7.22
CA PHE A 220 0.95 14.01 7.11
C PHE A 220 1.25 12.52 7.11
N ALA A 221 0.72 11.76 8.09
CA ALA A 221 0.90 10.30 8.15
C ALA A 221 0.39 9.60 6.89
N GLN A 222 -0.77 9.99 6.36
CA GLN A 222 -1.33 9.46 5.11
C GLN A 222 -0.52 9.85 3.87
N SER A 223 0.23 10.96 3.90
CA SER A 223 1.12 11.36 2.80
C SER A 223 2.42 10.56 2.72
N LEU A 224 2.86 9.94 3.84
CA LEU A 224 4.14 9.24 3.92
C LEU A 224 4.27 8.04 2.95
N PRO A 225 3.26 7.19 2.73
CA PRO A 225 3.33 6.15 1.69
C PRO A 225 3.53 6.70 0.27
N TYR A 226 2.95 7.86 -0.04
CA TYR A 226 3.13 8.52 -1.34
C TYR A 226 4.53 9.11 -1.47
N LEU A 227 5.04 9.73 -0.40
CA LEU A 227 6.44 10.16 -0.33
C LEU A 227 7.39 8.98 -0.50
N ALA A 228 7.14 7.86 0.17
CA ALA A 228 7.92 6.64 0.04
C ALA A 228 7.93 6.12 -1.40
N ALA A 229 6.78 6.17 -2.10
CA ALA A 229 6.69 5.79 -3.51
C ALA A 229 7.56 6.70 -4.41
N VAL A 230 7.51 8.02 -4.18
CA VAL A 230 8.35 8.99 -4.92
C VAL A 230 9.84 8.74 -4.66
N VAL A 231 10.24 8.58 -3.39
CA VAL A 231 11.62 8.30 -3.01
C VAL A 231 12.12 6.98 -3.63
N MET A 232 11.34 5.89 -3.54
CA MET A 232 11.70 4.60 -4.13
C MET A 232 11.83 4.67 -5.66
N ALA A 233 11.00 5.47 -6.32
CA ALA A 233 11.10 5.68 -7.75
C ALA A 233 12.39 6.41 -8.13
N ILE A 234 12.74 7.48 -7.41
CA ILE A 234 14.01 8.22 -7.62
C ILE A 234 15.20 7.29 -7.37
N LEU A 235 15.21 6.55 -6.25
CA LEU A 235 16.27 5.59 -5.94
C LEU A 235 16.39 4.51 -7.03
N SER A 236 15.26 4.02 -7.56
CA SER A 236 15.26 3.04 -8.64
C SER A 236 15.77 3.63 -9.97
N ALA A 237 15.56 4.90 -10.25
CA ALA A 237 16.07 5.57 -11.45
C ALA A 237 17.56 5.88 -11.35
N LEU A 238 18.04 6.24 -10.16
CA LEU A 238 19.46 6.49 -9.86
C LEU A 238 20.28 5.21 -9.76
N ALA A 239 19.64 4.07 -9.52
CA ALA A 239 20.29 2.77 -9.54
C ALA A 239 20.76 2.47 -10.97
N ASN A 240 21.96 2.92 -11.31
CA ASN A 240 22.66 2.61 -12.56
C ASN A 240 22.92 1.10 -12.63
N ARG A 241 21.95 0.37 -13.20
CA ARG A 241 22.08 -1.06 -13.46
C ARG A 241 22.57 -1.24 -14.89
N PRO A 242 23.78 -1.78 -15.10
CA PRO A 242 24.23 -2.07 -16.45
C PRO A 242 23.25 -3.06 -17.11
N SER A 243 22.64 -2.67 -18.23
CA SER A 243 21.96 -3.62 -19.10
C SER A 243 23.01 -4.58 -19.62
N ARG A 244 22.82 -5.89 -19.44
CA ARG A 244 23.70 -6.87 -20.09
C ARG A 244 23.66 -6.61 -21.60
N SER A 245 24.82 -6.43 -22.22
CA SER A 245 24.91 -6.38 -23.68
C SER A 245 24.22 -7.62 -24.23
N THR A 246 23.25 -7.42 -25.12
CA THR A 246 22.74 -8.48 -25.97
C THR A 246 23.85 -8.85 -26.94
N THR A 247 24.74 -9.74 -26.50
CA THR A 247 25.63 -10.56 -27.34
C THR A 247 25.10 -11.97 -27.29
#